data_AF-A0A223ZJ43-F1
#
_entry.id   AF-A0A223ZJ43-F1
#
_cell.length_a   1.000
_cell.length_b   1.000
_cell.length_c   1.000
_cell.angle_alpha   90.00
_cell.angle_beta   90.00
_cell.angle_gamma   90.00
#
_symmetry.space_group_name_H-M   'P 1'
#
loop_
_entity.id
_entity.type
_entity.pdbx_description
1 polymer ?
#
loop_
_entity_poly.entity_id
_entity_poly.type
_entity_poly.pdbx_seq_one_letter_code
_entity_poly.pdbx_strand_id
1 'polypeptide(L)'
;DIQPNATIVIGPGTEIIAGEGKILTAGGFDTHIHFICPQQVEEALMSGVTSMLGGGTGPAHGTFATTCTPGPFHIARMIQAADELPVNLGFAGKGNASRPAA
;
A
#
# COMPACT_ATOMS: atom_id res chain seq x y z
N ASP A 1 7.28 16.23 -33.84
CA ASP A 1 8.00 17.00 -34.88
C ASP A 1 7.21 18.16 -35.44
N ILE A 2 5.92 17.97 -35.76
CA ILE A 2 5.10 18.95 -36.50
C ILE A 2 4.06 19.72 -35.66
N GLN A 3 3.80 19.30 -34.42
CA GLN A 3 2.79 19.93 -33.56
C GLN A 3 3.42 21.03 -32.69
N PRO A 4 2.77 22.20 -32.55
CA PRO A 4 3.27 23.27 -31.68
C PRO A 4 3.07 22.92 -30.19
N ASN A 5 3.96 23.43 -29.32
CA ASN A 5 3.85 23.40 -27.85
C ASN A 5 3.71 22.01 -27.18
N ALA A 6 4.14 20.93 -27.85
CA ALA A 6 4.13 19.60 -27.23
C ALA A 6 5.19 19.49 -26.11
N THR A 7 4.76 19.21 -24.88
CA THR A 7 5.64 18.99 -23.71
C THR A 7 5.75 17.51 -23.31
N ILE A 8 4.83 16.66 -23.79
CA ILE A 8 4.83 15.21 -23.60
C ILE A 8 4.99 14.56 -24.98
N VAL A 9 6.13 13.91 -25.21
CA VAL A 9 6.47 13.29 -26.51
C VAL A 9 5.90 11.87 -26.57
N ILE A 10 5.20 11.56 -27.67
CA ILE A 10 4.72 10.20 -27.99
C ILE A 10 5.64 9.62 -29.07
N GLY A 11 6.24 8.46 -28.79
CA GLY A 11 7.15 7.78 -29.72
C GLY A 11 6.96 6.27 -29.72
N PRO A 12 7.88 5.52 -30.37
CA PRO A 12 7.77 4.07 -30.52
C PRO A 12 7.74 3.26 -29.21
N GLY A 13 8.19 3.85 -28.10
CA GLY A 13 8.19 3.24 -26.77
C GLY A 13 7.08 3.75 -25.84
N THR A 14 6.10 4.50 -26.36
CA THR A 14 5.03 5.10 -25.55
C THR A 14 3.75 4.26 -25.63
N GLU A 15 3.31 3.74 -24.49
CA GLU A 15 1.98 3.10 -24.35
C GLU A 15 0.90 4.17 -24.12
N ILE A 16 -0.34 3.89 -24.53
CA ILE A 16 -1.47 4.82 -24.51
C ILE A 16 -2.66 4.22 -23.75
N ILE A 17 -3.15 4.94 -22.74
CA ILE A 17 -4.43 4.66 -22.08
C ILE A 17 -5.40 5.80 -22.41
N ALA A 18 -6.53 5.48 -23.04
CA ALA A 18 -7.57 6.42 -23.44
C ALA A 18 -8.37 6.93 -22.22
N GLY A 19 -8.27 8.22 -21.91
CA GLY A 19 -8.90 8.86 -20.75
C GLY A 19 -10.12 9.73 -21.06
N GLU A 20 -10.51 9.86 -22.34
CA GLU A 20 -11.61 10.71 -22.76
C GLU A 20 -12.95 10.29 -22.12
N GLY A 21 -13.65 11.28 -21.57
CA GLY A 21 -14.91 11.07 -20.85
C GLY A 21 -14.76 10.27 -19.54
N LYS A 22 -13.55 10.16 -18.98
CA LYS A 22 -13.29 9.53 -17.66
C LYS A 22 -12.83 10.58 -16.65
N ILE A 23 -13.03 10.27 -15.37
CA ILE A 23 -12.41 11.00 -14.25
C ILE A 23 -11.19 10.20 -13.82
N LEU A 24 -10.05 10.87 -13.70
CA LEU A 24 -8.83 10.29 -13.18
C LEU A 24 -8.53 10.94 -11.83
N THR A 25 -8.24 10.12 -10.82
CA THR A 25 -7.82 10.56 -9.49
C THR A 25 -6.47 9.93 -9.14
N ALA A 26 -5.82 10.46 -8.11
CA ALA A 26 -4.79 9.69 -7.43
C ALA A 26 -5.40 8.43 -6.81
N GLY A 27 -4.57 7.42 -6.55
CA GLY A 27 -4.97 6.27 -5.74
C GLY A 27 -5.18 6.67 -4.28
N GLY A 28 -6.13 6.01 -3.62
CA GLY A 28 -6.39 6.21 -2.19
C GLY A 28 -5.22 5.75 -1.32
N PHE A 29 -5.08 6.38 -0.16
CA PHE A 29 -4.13 5.98 0.88
C PHE A 29 -4.89 5.72 2.18
N ASP A 30 -5.03 4.45 2.54
CA ASP A 30 -5.59 4.03 3.83
C ASP A 30 -4.47 3.90 4.86
N THR A 31 -4.59 4.63 5.98
CA THR A 31 -3.58 4.67 7.03
C THR A 31 -4.00 3.96 8.33
N HIS A 32 -5.10 3.20 8.31
CA HIS A 32 -5.59 2.46 9.49
C HIS A 32 -5.87 0.99 9.15
N ILE A 33 -4.87 0.32 8.56
CA ILE A 33 -5.02 -1.08 8.19
C ILE A 33 -4.63 -2.02 9.33
N HIS A 34 -5.54 -2.91 9.69
CA HIS A 34 -5.21 -4.13 10.43
C HIS A 34 -4.85 -5.21 9.41
N PHE A 35 -3.59 -5.64 9.35
CA PHE A 35 -3.15 -6.70 8.42
C PHE A 35 -3.55 -8.09 8.94
N ILE A 36 -4.86 -8.34 8.95
CA ILE A 36 -5.48 -9.58 9.43
C ILE A 36 -5.31 -10.69 8.41
N CYS A 37 -5.48 -10.38 7.13
CA CYS A 37 -5.35 -11.35 6.07
C CYS A 37 -4.93 -10.67 4.74
N PRO A 38 -4.22 -11.37 3.85
CA PRO A 38 -3.75 -10.81 2.58
C PRO A 38 -4.88 -10.43 1.63
N GLN A 39 -6.07 -11.02 1.76
CA GLN A 39 -7.24 -10.74 0.92
C GLN A 39 -7.69 -9.28 0.98
N GLN A 40 -7.41 -8.58 2.08
CA GLN A 40 -7.72 -7.15 2.22
C GLN A 40 -7.05 -6.28 1.15
N VAL A 41 -5.91 -6.74 0.59
CA VAL A 41 -5.17 -6.00 -0.44
C VAL A 41 -5.97 -5.93 -1.74
N GLU A 42 -6.57 -7.04 -2.16
CA GLU A 42 -7.40 -7.08 -3.36
C GLU A 42 -8.63 -6.18 -3.18
N GLU A 43 -9.31 -6.27 -2.03
CA GLU A 43 -10.47 -5.44 -1.72
C GLU A 43 -10.11 -3.94 -1.73
N ALA A 44 -8.98 -3.58 -1.10
CA ALA A 44 -8.48 -2.20 -1.10
C ALA A 44 -8.21 -1.71 -2.53
N LEU A 45 -7.51 -2.51 -3.33
CA LEU A 45 -7.17 -2.14 -4.71
C LEU A 45 -8.42 -1.98 -5.59
N MET A 46 -9.40 -2.87 -5.47
CA MET A 46 -10.67 -2.77 -6.21
C MET A 46 -11.51 -1.55 -5.79
N SER A 47 -11.32 -1.06 -4.56
CA SER A 47 -11.92 0.19 -4.09
C SER A 47 -11.17 1.46 -4.54
N GLY A 48 -10.01 1.32 -5.21
CA GLY A 48 -9.17 2.43 -5.66
C GLY A 48 -8.08 2.86 -4.67
N VAL A 49 -7.86 2.12 -3.59
CA VAL A 49 -6.75 2.33 -2.63
C VAL A 49 -5.50 1.65 -3.16
N THR A 50 -4.42 2.41 -3.35
CA THR A 50 -3.14 1.89 -3.88
C THR A 50 -2.02 1.88 -2.86
N SER A 51 -2.24 2.47 -1.69
CA SER A 51 -1.28 2.51 -0.58
C SER A 51 -1.97 2.20 0.74
N MET A 52 -1.32 1.39 1.57
CA MET A 52 -1.86 0.90 2.84
C MET A 52 -0.80 1.01 3.93
N LEU A 53 -1.10 1.77 5.00
CA LEU A 53 -0.28 1.88 6.21
C LEU A 53 -1.06 1.29 7.39
N GLY A 54 -0.41 0.42 8.14
CA GLY A 54 -1.07 -0.32 9.20
C GLY A 54 -0.13 -1.22 9.98
N GLY A 55 -0.66 -2.23 10.64
CA GLY A 55 0.16 -3.24 11.31
C GLY A 55 -0.62 -4.52 11.58
N GLY A 56 0.11 -5.62 11.77
CA GLY A 56 -0.48 -6.92 12.01
C GLY A 56 0.46 -8.07 11.66
N THR A 57 0.06 -9.26 12.07
CA THR A 57 0.79 -10.52 11.81
C THR A 57 -0.15 -11.62 11.33
N GLY A 58 -1.21 -11.26 10.61
CA GLY A 58 -2.30 -12.19 10.28
C GLY A 58 -3.37 -12.27 11.38
N PRO A 59 -4.17 -13.36 11.44
CA PRO A 59 -5.38 -13.48 12.26
C PRO A 59 -5.06 -13.79 13.73
N ALA A 60 -4.22 -12.98 14.37
CA ALA A 60 -3.89 -13.03 15.77
C ALA A 60 -4.71 -12.02 16.58
N HIS A 61 -5.03 -12.33 17.84
CA HIS A 61 -5.78 -11.42 18.73
C HIS A 61 -5.17 -10.01 18.83
N GLY A 62 -3.84 -9.91 18.80
CA GLY A 62 -3.15 -8.61 18.76
C GLY A 62 -3.50 -7.81 17.51
N THR A 63 -3.46 -8.44 16.33
CA THR A 63 -3.84 -7.80 15.06
C THR A 63 -5.32 -7.46 15.00
N PHE A 64 -6.20 -8.32 15.52
CA PHE A 64 -7.64 -8.02 15.55
C PHE A 64 -7.96 -6.76 16.36
N ALA A 65 -7.15 -6.46 17.37
CA ALA A 65 -7.36 -5.30 18.24
C ALA A 65 -6.52 -4.08 17.85
N THR A 66 -5.35 -4.26 17.23
CA THR A 66 -4.35 -3.19 17.05
C THR A 66 -3.67 -3.25 15.69
N THR A 67 -3.38 -2.09 15.11
CA THR A 67 -2.56 -1.93 13.90
C THR A 67 -1.07 -2.03 14.20
N CYS A 68 -0.64 -3.10 14.87
CA CYS A 68 0.74 -3.27 15.30
C CYS A 68 1.36 -4.55 14.72
N THR A 69 2.51 -4.40 14.07
CA THR A 69 3.43 -5.49 13.72
C THR A 69 4.53 -5.56 14.80
N PRO A 70 4.42 -6.45 15.81
CA PRO A 70 5.22 -6.35 17.02
C PRO A 70 6.63 -6.93 16.84
N GLY A 71 7.64 -6.07 16.90
CA GLY A 71 9.05 -6.44 17.02
C GLY A 71 9.75 -6.81 15.70
N PRO A 72 11.10 -6.89 15.72
CA PRO A 72 11.90 -6.97 14.49
C PRO A 72 11.60 -8.22 13.64
N PHE A 73 11.34 -9.37 14.27
CA PHE A 73 11.05 -10.60 13.55
C PHE A 73 9.78 -10.48 12.71
N HIS A 74 8.67 -10.02 13.32
CA HIS A 74 7.40 -9.88 12.60
C HIS A 74 7.47 -8.80 11.53
N ILE A 75 8.15 -7.68 11.79
CA ILE A 75 8.37 -6.63 10.77
C ILE A 75 9.11 -7.22 9.56
N ALA A 76 10.20 -7.97 9.78
CA ALA A 76 10.94 -8.59 8.69
C ALA A 76 10.08 -9.60 7.90
N ARG A 77 9.25 -10.41 8.57
CA ARG A 77 8.35 -11.36 7.88
C ARG A 77 7.24 -10.66 7.09
N MET A 78 6.67 -9.58 7.62
CA MET A 78 5.64 -8.82 6.91
C MET A 78 6.21 -8.08 5.71
N ILE A 79 7.43 -7.53 5.81
CA ILE A 79 8.13 -6.92 4.66
C ILE A 79 8.40 -7.98 3.58
N GLN A 80 8.80 -9.20 3.95
CA GLN A 80 8.97 -10.28 2.98
C GLN A 80 7.64 -10.68 2.31
N ALA A 81 6.56 -10.77 3.08
CA ALA A 81 5.24 -11.07 2.54
C ALA A 81 4.68 -9.95 1.64
N ALA A 82 5.20 -8.72 1.76
CA ALA A 82 4.78 -7.57 0.98
C ALA A 82 5.25 -7.61 -0.49
N ASP A 83 6.33 -8.33 -0.80
CA ASP A 83 7.02 -8.25 -2.09
C ASP A 83 6.15 -8.70 -3.28
N GLU A 84 5.18 -9.57 -3.03
CA GLU A 84 4.27 -10.11 -4.06
C GLU A 84 2.93 -9.36 -4.14
N LEU A 85 2.73 -8.31 -3.34
CA LEU A 85 1.46 -7.61 -3.23
C LEU A 85 1.41 -6.35 -4.10
N PRO A 86 0.36 -6.13 -4.92
CA PRO A 86 0.30 -5.05 -5.90
C PRO A 86 -0.11 -3.69 -5.30
N VAL A 87 0.41 -3.35 -4.12
CA VAL A 87 0.13 -2.09 -3.41
C VAL A 87 1.38 -1.61 -2.66
N ASN A 88 1.47 -0.30 -2.40
CA ASN A 88 2.52 0.22 -1.52
C ASN A 88 2.15 -0.08 -0.06
N LEU A 89 3.04 -0.70 0.70
CA LEU A 89 2.79 -1.09 2.09
C LEU A 89 3.71 -0.39 3.10
N GLY A 90 3.13 0.05 4.22
CA GLY A 90 3.84 0.54 5.40
C GLY A 90 3.41 -0.20 6.67
N PHE A 91 4.37 -0.49 7.55
CA PHE A 91 4.13 -1.26 8.78
C PHE A 91 4.47 -0.45 10.05
N ALA A 92 3.51 -0.34 10.97
CA ALA A 92 3.63 0.29 12.27
C ALA A 92 4.01 -0.75 13.33
N GLY A 93 5.04 -0.43 14.13
CA GLY A 93 5.41 -1.23 15.30
C GLY A 93 4.43 -1.08 16.45
N LYS A 94 4.62 -1.86 17.52
CA LYS A 94 3.89 -1.66 18.77
C LYS A 94 4.55 -0.55 19.59
N GLY A 95 3.91 0.61 19.67
CA GLY A 95 4.44 1.77 20.41
C GLY A 95 4.24 1.71 21.93
N ASN A 96 3.43 0.77 22.43
CA ASN A 96 3.13 0.65 23.86
C ASN A 96 4.31 0.07 24.64
N ALA A 97 5.22 0.93 25.07
CA ALA A 97 6.33 0.61 25.95
C ALA A 97 6.69 1.81 26.82
N SER A 98 7.28 1.56 28.00
CA SER A 98 7.80 2.60 28.90
C SER A 98 9.33 2.74 28.80
N ARG A 99 9.98 1.96 27.92
CA ARG A 99 11.42 2.00 27.67
C ARG A 99 11.67 2.14 26.16
N PRO A 100 12.59 3.02 25.71
CA PRO A 100 12.88 3.17 24.28
C PRO A 100 13.44 1.92 23.58
N ALA A 101 14.07 1.00 24.33
CA ALA A 101 14.70 -0.21 23.79
C ALA A 101 13.81 -1.47 23.87
N ALA A 102 12.52 -1.31 24.19
CA ALA A 102 11.57 -2.41 24.28
C ALA A 102 11.14 -2.92 22.90
#